data_AF-A0A382C8Y5-F1
#
_entry.id   AF-A0A382C8Y5-F1
#
_cell.length_a   1.000
_cell.length_b   1.000
_cell.length_c   1.000
_cell.angle_alpha   90.00
_cell.angle_beta   90.00
_cell.angle_gamma   90.00
#
_symmetry.space_group_name_H-M   'P 1'
#
loop_
_entity.id
_entity.type
_entity.pdbx_description
1 polymer ?
#
loop_
_entity_poly.entity_id
_entity_poly.type
_entity_poly.pdbx_seq_one_letter_code
_entity_poly.pdbx_strand_id
1 'polypeptide(L)'
;VIFGQRVPDNLAAIQRWEQVMSGMNPAVSRSVVLGFLACITSAHPATAFDFAFIGDVPYSDEDSLRFNRLQERIDAEDVAFVLHAGDIKSGIATCSDEALQQRHDWFDRFEAPFILVPGDNDWTDCHREHAGAWSPVERLAALRRIFFTPPGRLPGGGHLEVETQASDPAYANYPEHMRWQKEGVWFVNLHIVGSHNGLRPFAARTPADDAEVEERTAAALAWMRQSFMEASAADAPG
;
A
#
# COMPACT_ATOMS: atom_id res chain seq x y z
N VAL A 1 11.21 -11.44 4.68
CA VAL A 1 11.80 -10.66 5.79
C VAL A 1 10.64 -10.00 6.52
N ILE A 2 10.48 -10.23 7.82
CA ILE A 2 9.47 -9.53 8.64
C ILE A 2 10.19 -8.35 9.26
N PHE A 3 9.74 -7.14 8.98
CA PHE A 3 10.01 -6.04 9.89
C PHE A 3 8.73 -5.81 10.70
N GLY A 4 8.75 -6.22 11.97
CA GLY A 4 7.81 -5.66 12.94
C GLY A 4 8.21 -4.21 13.12
N GLN A 5 7.50 -3.31 12.47
CA GLN A 5 7.74 -1.88 12.58
C GLN A 5 6.92 -1.38 13.76
N ARG A 6 7.61 -1.00 14.83
CA ARG A 6 6.99 -0.26 15.92
C ARG A 6 6.96 1.20 15.56
N VAL A 7 5.78 1.80 15.47
CA VAL A 7 5.68 3.25 15.46
C VAL A 7 5.80 3.73 16.91
N PRO A 8 6.85 4.49 17.28
CA PRO A 8 7.05 4.92 18.66
C PRO A 8 6.01 5.95 19.10
N ASP A 9 5.69 5.97 20.40
CA ASP A 9 4.75 6.91 21.05
C ASP A 9 5.12 8.41 20.88
N ASN A 10 6.33 8.71 20.43
CA ASN A 10 6.84 10.08 20.27
C ASN A 10 7.16 10.40 18.81
N LEU A 11 6.25 11.14 18.18
CA LEU A 11 6.30 11.60 16.80
C LEU A 11 7.50 12.51 16.47
N ALA A 12 8.16 13.07 17.49
CA ALA A 12 9.38 13.87 17.31
C ALA A 12 10.57 13.09 16.70
N ALA A 13 10.53 11.75 16.71
CA ALA A 13 11.56 10.92 16.08
C ALA A 13 11.46 10.87 14.55
N ILE A 14 10.26 11.11 13.97
CA ILE A 14 10.01 11.02 12.52
C ILE A 14 10.27 12.36 11.82
N GLN A 15 10.14 13.49 12.53
CA GLN A 15 10.33 14.85 12.00
C GLN A 15 11.78 15.23 11.62
N ARG A 16 12.75 14.30 11.67
CA ARG A 16 14.17 14.59 11.35
C ARG A 16 14.50 14.71 9.87
N TRP A 17 13.53 14.64 8.96
CA TRP A 17 13.75 14.79 7.52
C TRP A 17 13.61 16.23 6.98
N GLU A 18 12.97 17.15 7.72
CA GLU A 18 12.86 18.57 7.30
C GLU A 18 14.19 19.35 7.45
N GLN A 19 15.15 18.85 8.23
CA GLN A 19 16.43 19.52 8.47
C GLN A 19 17.43 19.43 7.31
N VAL A 20 17.10 18.74 6.20
CA VAL A 20 17.99 18.62 5.03
C VAL A 20 17.76 19.73 3.97
N MET A 21 16.71 20.57 4.09
CA MET A 21 16.36 21.57 3.07
C MET A 21 16.31 23.04 3.51
N SER A 22 16.80 23.41 4.71
CA SER A 22 16.84 24.82 5.12
C SER A 22 18.26 25.31 5.37
N GLY A 23 18.93 25.73 4.30
CA GLY A 23 20.14 26.55 4.39
C GLY A 23 19.86 27.96 3.88
N MET A 24 19.56 28.92 4.78
CA MET A 24 19.93 30.34 4.67
C MET A 24 19.62 31.11 5.98
N ASN A 25 20.52 32.02 6.32
CA ASN A 25 20.79 32.62 7.65
C ASN A 25 19.77 33.69 8.13
N PRO A 26 19.79 34.07 9.44
CA PRO A 26 18.73 34.81 10.14
C PRO A 26 18.92 36.33 10.13
N ALA A 27 17.82 37.09 10.29
CA ALA A 27 17.87 38.47 10.75
C ALA A 27 16.49 39.01 11.22
N VAL A 28 16.46 39.39 12.51
CA VAL A 28 15.72 40.52 13.12
C VAL A 28 14.23 40.34 13.52
N SER A 29 14.07 40.02 14.81
CA SER A 29 13.25 40.68 15.86
C SER A 29 12.13 41.65 15.47
N ARG A 30 10.90 41.37 15.94
CA ARG A 30 10.10 42.26 16.82
C ARG A 30 8.80 41.59 17.31
N SER A 31 8.60 41.63 18.62
CA SER A 31 7.44 41.11 19.35
C SER A 31 6.12 41.75 18.93
N VAL A 32 5.10 40.93 18.68
CA VAL A 32 3.68 41.27 18.83
C VAL A 32 3.01 40.09 19.52
N VAL A 33 2.63 40.28 20.79
CA VAL A 33 1.77 39.35 21.52
C VAL A 33 0.33 39.65 21.08
N LEU A 34 -0.19 38.86 20.15
CA LEU A 34 -1.63 38.76 19.91
C LEU A 34 -2.10 37.44 20.50
N GLY A 35 -2.97 37.52 21.51
CA GLY A 35 -3.57 36.36 22.16
C GLY A 35 -4.37 35.55 21.15
N PHE A 36 -3.82 34.39 20.76
CA PHE A 36 -4.60 33.34 20.14
C PHE A 36 -5.27 32.53 21.23
N LEU A 37 -6.60 32.46 21.13
CA LEU A 37 -7.43 31.47 21.79
C LEU A 37 -6.80 30.11 21.52
N ALA A 38 -6.17 29.50 22.51
CA ALA A 38 -5.73 28.12 22.43
C ALA A 38 -7.00 27.27 22.37
N CYS A 39 -7.46 26.95 21.16
CA CYS A 39 -8.20 25.71 20.97
C CYS A 39 -7.25 24.61 21.44
N ILE A 40 -7.49 24.10 22.65
CA ILE A 40 -6.89 22.87 23.10
C ILE A 40 -7.49 21.80 22.19
N THR A 41 -6.88 21.60 21.03
CA THR A 41 -7.05 20.36 20.29
C THR A 41 -6.56 19.29 21.25
N SER A 42 -7.49 18.46 21.72
CA SER A 42 -7.13 17.27 22.47
C SER A 42 -6.48 16.33 21.48
N ALA A 43 -5.20 16.57 21.17
CA ALA A 43 -4.35 15.59 20.52
C ALA A 43 -4.29 14.42 21.50
N HIS A 44 -5.08 13.38 21.23
CA HIS A 44 -4.92 12.13 21.95
C HIS A 44 -3.47 11.69 21.72
N PRO A 45 -2.71 11.40 22.80
CA PRO A 45 -1.37 10.89 22.62
C PRO A 45 -1.47 9.60 21.80
N ALA A 46 -0.81 9.59 20.63
CA ALA A 46 -0.70 8.41 19.79
C ALA A 46 -0.16 7.25 20.64
N THR A 47 -0.91 6.16 20.72
CA THR A 47 -0.41 4.94 21.37
C THR A 47 0.45 4.17 20.39
N ALA A 48 1.56 3.61 20.83
CA ALA A 48 2.37 2.72 20.03
C ALA A 48 1.54 1.53 19.55
N PHE A 49 1.77 1.16 18.31
CA PHE A 49 1.21 -0.02 17.69
C PHE A 49 2.28 -0.68 16.84
N ASP A 50 2.13 -1.98 16.64
CA ASP A 50 2.97 -2.79 15.78
C ASP A 50 2.15 -3.18 14.53
N PHE A 51 2.79 -3.25 13.36
CA PHE A 51 2.20 -3.82 12.15
C PHE A 51 3.23 -4.70 11.44
N ALA A 52 2.75 -5.68 10.69
CA ALA A 52 3.62 -6.56 9.92
C ALA A 52 3.81 -6.01 8.49
N PHE A 53 5.05 -5.90 8.04
CA PHE A 53 5.38 -5.57 6.65
C PHE A 53 6.09 -6.74 5.96
N ILE A 54 5.50 -7.22 4.87
CA ILE A 54 5.96 -8.38 4.09
C ILE A 54 5.91 -8.08 2.58
N GLY A 55 6.56 -8.90 1.76
CA GLY A 55 6.67 -8.72 0.31
C GLY A 55 7.49 -9.86 -0.30
N ASP A 56 7.40 -10.04 -1.63
CA ASP A 56 8.15 -11.04 -2.38
C ASP A 56 7.96 -12.50 -1.90
N VAL A 57 6.80 -12.78 -1.31
CA VAL A 57 6.47 -14.12 -0.83
C VAL A 57 4.98 -14.40 -1.04
N PRO A 58 4.59 -15.64 -1.37
CA PRO A 58 5.42 -16.82 -1.60
C PRO A 58 5.76 -17.07 -3.09
N TYR A 59 7.02 -17.37 -3.41
CA TYR A 59 7.50 -17.58 -4.79
C TYR A 59 7.58 -19.05 -5.22
N SER A 60 7.62 -19.98 -4.26
CA SER A 60 7.77 -21.42 -4.49
C SER A 60 6.85 -22.25 -3.59
N ASP A 61 6.74 -23.55 -3.88
CA ASP A 61 6.04 -24.50 -3.01
C ASP A 61 6.68 -24.56 -1.61
N GLU A 62 8.02 -24.44 -1.54
CA GLU A 62 8.72 -24.35 -0.26
C GLU A 62 8.37 -23.05 0.49
N ASP A 63 8.26 -21.93 -0.24
CA ASP A 63 7.81 -20.67 0.35
C ASP A 63 6.36 -20.75 0.81
N SER A 64 5.52 -21.59 0.19
CA SER A 64 4.15 -21.79 0.62
C SER A 64 4.08 -22.44 2.02
N LEU A 65 4.96 -23.42 2.29
CA LEU A 65 5.10 -24.00 3.63
C LEU A 65 5.68 -22.99 4.63
N ARG A 66 6.61 -22.13 4.19
CA ARG A 66 7.16 -21.05 5.02
C ARG A 66 6.13 -19.95 5.27
N PHE A 67 5.21 -19.71 4.33
CA PHE A 67 4.17 -18.71 4.43
C PHE A 67 3.15 -19.06 5.51
N ASN A 68 2.76 -20.33 5.64
CA ASN A 68 1.91 -20.76 6.76
C ASN A 68 2.58 -20.52 8.13
N ARG A 69 3.88 -20.83 8.27
CA ARG A 69 4.61 -20.55 9.53
C ARG A 69 4.81 -19.05 9.78
N LEU A 70 4.95 -18.27 8.72
CA LEU A 70 5.00 -16.82 8.77
C LEU A 70 3.67 -16.27 9.28
N GLN A 71 2.56 -16.77 8.74
CA GLN A 71 1.21 -16.43 9.17
C GLN A 71 1.02 -16.74 10.67
N GLU A 72 1.28 -17.97 11.11
CA GLU A 72 1.20 -18.36 12.53
C GLU A 72 2.04 -17.47 13.45
N ARG A 73 3.20 -17.01 12.98
CA ARG A 73 4.06 -16.09 13.73
C ARG A 73 3.52 -14.68 13.78
N ILE A 74 2.89 -14.19 12.73
CA ILE A 74 2.27 -12.86 12.70
C ILE A 74 1.00 -12.88 13.55
N ASP A 75 0.18 -13.92 13.45
CA ASP A 75 -1.06 -14.08 14.23
C ASP A 75 -0.77 -14.24 15.74
N ALA A 76 0.44 -14.70 16.11
CA ALA A 76 0.88 -14.74 17.51
C ALA A 76 1.32 -13.38 18.08
N GLU A 77 1.48 -12.36 17.23
CA GLU A 77 1.81 -10.98 17.61
C GLU A 77 0.55 -10.11 17.55
N ASP A 78 0.43 -9.12 18.43
CA ASP A 78 -0.70 -8.18 18.44
C ASP A 78 -0.49 -7.05 17.41
N VAL A 79 -0.60 -7.40 16.12
CA VAL A 79 -0.41 -6.45 15.01
C VAL A 79 -1.71 -5.80 14.59
N ALA A 80 -1.67 -4.49 14.34
CA ALA A 80 -2.83 -3.72 13.91
C ALA A 80 -3.32 -4.10 12.50
N PHE A 81 -2.39 -4.49 11.62
CA PHE A 81 -2.63 -4.94 10.25
C PHE A 81 -1.38 -5.60 9.68
N VAL A 82 -1.54 -6.29 8.55
CA VAL A 82 -0.47 -6.83 7.72
C VAL A 82 -0.45 -6.06 6.40
N LEU A 83 0.71 -5.55 6.00
CA LEU A 83 0.93 -4.86 4.73
C LEU A 83 1.87 -5.67 3.85
N HIS A 84 1.36 -6.12 2.70
CA HIS A 84 2.11 -6.85 1.68
C HIS A 84 2.45 -5.92 0.51
N ALA A 85 3.74 -5.70 0.27
CA ALA A 85 4.26 -4.84 -0.80
C ALA A 85 4.33 -5.54 -2.17
N GLY A 86 3.36 -6.42 -2.45
CA GLY A 86 3.25 -7.09 -3.75
C GLY A 86 4.21 -8.24 -3.97
N ASP A 87 4.15 -8.74 -5.20
CA ASP A 87 4.82 -9.94 -5.66
C ASP A 87 4.44 -11.16 -4.81
N ILE A 88 3.18 -11.56 -4.95
CA ILE A 88 2.53 -12.67 -4.24
C ILE A 88 2.78 -14.03 -4.92
N LYS A 89 3.61 -13.99 -5.97
CA LYS A 89 4.11 -15.12 -6.74
C LYS A 89 5.38 -14.69 -7.47
N SER A 90 6.18 -15.65 -7.91
CA SER A 90 7.33 -15.32 -8.76
C SER A 90 6.88 -14.89 -10.16
N GLY A 91 7.75 -14.16 -10.86
CA GLY A 91 7.51 -13.73 -12.22
C GLY A 91 7.49 -14.85 -13.28
N ILE A 92 7.60 -16.11 -12.89
CA ILE A 92 7.45 -17.28 -13.77
C ILE A 92 6.32 -18.21 -13.32
N ALA A 93 5.74 -17.98 -12.14
CA ALA A 93 4.58 -18.73 -11.69
C ALA A 93 3.34 -18.33 -12.50
N THR A 94 2.44 -19.30 -12.72
CA THR A 94 1.19 -19.09 -13.46
C THR A 94 0.39 -17.92 -12.89
N CYS A 95 -0.19 -17.11 -13.78
CA CYS A 95 -1.10 -16.03 -13.44
C CYS A 95 -2.58 -16.41 -13.55
N SER A 96 -2.93 -17.70 -13.53
CA SER A 96 -4.33 -18.11 -13.63
C SER A 96 -5.19 -17.58 -12.48
N ASP A 97 -6.50 -17.48 -12.70
CA ASP A 97 -7.44 -17.02 -11.67
C ASP A 97 -7.39 -17.93 -10.43
N GLU A 98 -7.17 -19.24 -10.61
CA GLU A 98 -7.03 -20.18 -9.49
C GLU A 98 -5.77 -19.92 -8.65
N ALA A 99 -4.66 -19.53 -9.28
CA ALA A 99 -3.44 -19.20 -8.57
C ALA A 99 -3.60 -17.89 -7.78
N LEU A 100 -4.21 -16.88 -8.39
CA LEU A 100 -4.53 -15.61 -7.71
C LEU A 100 -5.52 -15.82 -6.55
N GLN A 101 -6.57 -16.62 -6.76
CA GLN A 101 -7.54 -16.96 -5.72
C GLN A 101 -6.87 -17.72 -4.57
N GLN A 102 -5.99 -18.68 -4.86
CA GLN A 102 -5.24 -19.37 -3.81
C GLN A 102 -4.42 -18.41 -2.95
N ARG A 103 -3.82 -17.36 -3.53
CA ARG A 103 -3.10 -16.34 -2.76
C ARG A 103 -4.03 -15.47 -1.94
N HIS A 104 -5.18 -15.07 -2.51
CA HIS A 104 -6.23 -14.39 -1.76
C HIS A 104 -6.67 -15.20 -0.54
N ASP A 105 -6.98 -16.49 -0.73
CA ASP A 105 -7.40 -17.39 0.35
C ASP A 105 -6.31 -17.56 1.42
N TRP A 106 -5.04 -17.37 1.07
CA TRP A 106 -3.95 -17.36 2.06
C TRP A 106 -3.94 -16.10 2.89
N PHE A 107 -4.20 -14.95 2.27
CA PHE A 107 -4.26 -13.66 2.97
C PHE A 107 -5.53 -13.55 3.83
N ASP A 108 -6.62 -14.19 3.40
CA ASP A 108 -7.87 -14.22 4.16
C ASP A 108 -7.80 -15.03 5.47
N ARG A 109 -6.71 -15.80 5.67
CA ARG A 109 -6.49 -16.60 6.89
C ARG A 109 -5.81 -15.85 8.02
N PHE A 110 -5.24 -14.66 7.78
CA PHE A 110 -4.62 -13.85 8.83
C PHE A 110 -5.67 -13.38 9.84
N GLU A 111 -5.31 -13.31 11.12
CA GLU A 111 -6.22 -12.80 12.16
C GLU A 111 -6.38 -11.27 12.11
N ALA A 112 -5.34 -10.57 11.65
CA ALA A 112 -5.34 -9.13 11.44
C ALA A 112 -5.78 -8.74 10.01
N PRO A 113 -6.27 -7.50 9.79
CA PRO A 113 -6.61 -7.00 8.47
C PRO A 113 -5.40 -7.04 7.53
N PHE A 114 -5.59 -7.50 6.29
CA PHE A 114 -4.52 -7.67 5.31
C PHE A 114 -4.63 -6.67 4.17
N ILE A 115 -3.57 -5.91 3.92
CA ILE A 115 -3.47 -4.90 2.87
C ILE A 115 -2.48 -5.38 1.82
N LEU A 116 -2.92 -5.49 0.57
CA LEU A 116 -2.07 -5.80 -0.57
C LEU A 116 -1.84 -4.54 -1.43
N VAL A 117 -0.57 -4.26 -1.73
CA VAL A 117 -0.16 -3.35 -2.81
C VAL A 117 0.35 -4.23 -3.96
N PRO A 118 -0.27 -4.24 -5.15
CA PRO A 118 0.19 -5.12 -6.23
C PRO A 118 1.61 -4.81 -6.70
N GLY A 119 2.38 -5.87 -7.01
CA GLY A 119 3.72 -5.84 -7.60
C GLY A 119 3.75 -6.21 -9.09
N ASP A 120 4.94 -6.19 -9.71
CA ASP A 120 5.07 -6.45 -11.15
C ASP A 120 4.89 -7.93 -11.50
N ASN A 121 5.28 -8.84 -10.60
CA ASN A 121 5.02 -10.27 -10.76
C ASN A 121 3.53 -10.57 -10.76
N ASP A 122 2.71 -9.79 -10.05
CA ASP A 122 1.29 -10.09 -9.82
C ASP A 122 0.45 -9.99 -11.11
N TRP A 123 0.89 -9.17 -12.08
CA TRP A 123 0.15 -8.95 -13.31
C TRP A 123 1.01 -8.55 -14.53
N THR A 124 2.03 -7.68 -14.39
CA THR A 124 2.80 -7.22 -15.57
C THR A 124 3.62 -8.34 -16.20
N ASP A 125 4.27 -9.17 -15.39
CA ASP A 125 5.15 -10.24 -15.85
C ASP A 125 4.39 -11.46 -16.39
N CYS A 126 3.06 -11.44 -16.32
CA CYS A 126 2.21 -12.53 -16.79
C CYS A 126 2.27 -12.75 -18.30
N HIS A 127 2.82 -11.79 -19.06
CA HIS A 127 3.12 -11.94 -20.48
C HIS A 127 4.22 -12.99 -20.75
N ARG A 128 4.98 -13.41 -19.73
CA ARG A 128 6.05 -14.41 -19.89
C ARG A 128 5.45 -15.78 -20.16
N GLU A 129 6.10 -16.55 -21.05
CA GLU A 129 5.63 -17.87 -21.47
C GLU A 129 5.40 -18.81 -20.29
N HIS A 130 6.33 -18.86 -19.33
CA HIS A 130 6.23 -19.71 -18.14
C HIS A 130 5.09 -19.29 -17.20
N ALA A 131 4.72 -18.01 -17.20
CA ALA A 131 3.59 -17.49 -16.42
C ALA A 131 2.23 -17.71 -17.10
N GLY A 132 2.23 -18.25 -18.34
CA GLY A 132 1.03 -18.57 -19.13
C GLY A 132 0.77 -17.63 -20.31
N ALA A 133 1.70 -16.71 -20.62
CA ALA A 133 1.60 -15.77 -21.75
C ALA A 133 0.28 -14.95 -21.76
N TRP A 134 -0.19 -14.57 -20.57
CA TRP A 134 -1.41 -13.80 -20.40
C TRP A 134 -1.24 -12.34 -20.83
N SER A 135 -2.35 -11.68 -21.14
CA SER A 135 -2.38 -10.22 -21.28
C SER A 135 -2.23 -9.55 -19.90
N PRO A 136 -1.23 -8.67 -19.70
CA PRO A 136 -1.06 -7.96 -18.43
C PRO A 136 -2.29 -7.19 -17.97
N VAL A 137 -2.91 -6.40 -18.85
CA VAL A 137 -4.11 -5.61 -18.51
C VAL A 137 -5.30 -6.49 -18.12
N GLU A 138 -5.43 -7.66 -18.72
CA GLU A 138 -6.48 -8.62 -18.35
C GLU A 138 -6.19 -9.27 -17.00
N ARG A 139 -4.92 -9.58 -16.70
CA ARG A 139 -4.51 -10.07 -15.36
C ARG A 139 -4.65 -9.03 -14.27
N LEU A 140 -4.40 -7.75 -14.56
CA LEU A 140 -4.68 -6.65 -13.63
C LEU A 140 -6.17 -6.56 -13.29
N ALA A 141 -7.05 -6.72 -14.29
CA ALA A 141 -8.48 -6.76 -14.07
C ALA A 141 -8.91 -7.96 -13.19
N ALA A 142 -8.31 -9.14 -13.41
CA ALA A 142 -8.53 -10.31 -12.57
C ALA A 142 -8.06 -10.08 -11.13
N LEU A 143 -6.88 -9.48 -10.93
CA LEU A 143 -6.34 -9.13 -9.62
C LEU A 143 -7.28 -8.17 -8.87
N ARG A 144 -7.74 -7.09 -9.52
CA ARG A 144 -8.71 -6.13 -8.95
C ARG A 144 -10.03 -6.81 -8.54
N ARG A 145 -10.54 -7.71 -9.37
CA ARG A 145 -11.75 -8.49 -9.09
C ARG A 145 -11.59 -9.40 -7.87
N ILE A 146 -10.46 -10.09 -7.74
CA ILE A 146 -10.23 -11.08 -6.69
C ILE A 146 -9.91 -10.41 -5.35
N PHE A 147 -9.04 -9.40 -5.34
CA PHE A 147 -8.48 -8.85 -4.09
C PHE A 147 -9.16 -7.58 -3.60
N PHE A 148 -9.87 -6.85 -4.46
CA PHE A 148 -10.34 -5.50 -4.15
C PHE A 148 -11.84 -5.31 -4.42
N THR A 149 -12.62 -6.40 -4.36
CA THR A 149 -14.07 -6.38 -4.58
C THR A 149 -14.84 -6.91 -3.35
N PRO A 150 -15.77 -6.13 -2.77
CA PRO A 150 -16.03 -4.72 -3.07
C PRO A 150 -14.83 -3.82 -2.66
N PRO A 151 -14.65 -2.65 -3.29
CA PRO A 151 -13.57 -1.73 -2.94
C PRO A 151 -13.57 -1.37 -1.46
N GLY A 152 -12.37 -1.32 -0.85
CA GLY A 152 -12.19 -1.05 0.58
C GLY A 152 -12.44 -2.25 1.52
N ARG A 153 -12.89 -3.40 1.01
CA ARG A 153 -12.90 -4.64 1.79
C ARG A 153 -11.50 -5.25 1.82
N LEU A 154 -10.99 -5.48 3.02
CA LEU A 154 -9.73 -6.16 3.25
C LEU A 154 -9.93 -7.67 3.48
N PRO A 155 -9.04 -8.54 2.98
CA PRO A 155 -8.91 -9.90 3.47
C PRO A 155 -8.46 -9.94 4.93
N GLY A 156 -8.64 -11.11 5.55
CA GLY A 156 -8.20 -11.38 6.92
C GLY A 156 -9.26 -11.02 7.94
N GLY A 157 -8.92 -11.22 9.21
CA GLY A 157 -9.77 -10.90 10.34
C GLY A 157 -9.68 -9.43 10.78
N GLY A 158 -10.29 -9.15 11.93
CA GLY A 158 -10.27 -7.82 12.53
C GLY A 158 -11.03 -6.75 11.73
N HIS A 159 -10.75 -5.49 12.04
CA HIS A 159 -11.34 -4.35 11.35
C HIS A 159 -10.34 -3.21 11.27
N LEU A 160 -10.13 -2.72 10.05
CA LEU A 160 -9.39 -1.50 9.77
C LEU A 160 -10.19 -0.70 8.74
N GLU A 161 -10.54 0.53 9.09
CA GLU A 161 -11.17 1.43 8.12
C GLU A 161 -10.11 1.94 7.14
N VAL A 162 -10.37 1.70 5.85
CA VAL A 162 -9.55 2.20 4.75
C VAL A 162 -10.41 3.03 3.81
N GLU A 163 -9.84 4.10 3.29
CA GLU A 163 -10.41 4.81 2.16
C GLU A 163 -9.72 4.34 0.89
N THR A 164 -10.51 3.92 -0.09
CA THR A 164 -10.03 3.57 -1.43
C THR A 164 -10.26 4.73 -2.39
N GLN A 165 -9.32 4.96 -3.32
CA GLN A 165 -9.48 5.95 -4.39
C GLN A 165 -10.71 5.67 -5.25
N ALA A 166 -11.14 4.40 -5.36
CA ALA A 166 -12.36 4.03 -6.07
C ALA A 166 -13.67 4.59 -5.45
N SER A 167 -13.59 5.23 -4.28
CA SER A 167 -14.71 5.98 -3.69
C SER A 167 -15.03 7.27 -4.46
N ASP A 168 -14.05 7.83 -5.19
CA ASP A 168 -14.27 8.89 -6.15
C ASP A 168 -14.69 8.28 -7.50
N PRO A 169 -15.88 8.62 -8.04
CA PRO A 169 -16.34 8.13 -9.35
C PRO A 169 -15.35 8.38 -10.50
N ALA A 170 -14.53 9.44 -10.43
CA ALA A 170 -13.49 9.72 -11.42
C ALA A 170 -12.35 8.69 -11.42
N TYR A 171 -12.19 7.95 -10.32
CA TYR A 171 -11.13 6.98 -10.08
C TYR A 171 -11.65 5.59 -9.68
N ALA A 172 -12.92 5.28 -10.01
CA ALA A 172 -13.56 4.00 -9.69
C ALA A 172 -12.79 2.75 -10.16
N ASN A 173 -11.90 2.90 -11.14
CA ASN A 173 -11.06 1.83 -11.69
C ASN A 173 -9.78 1.53 -10.87
N TYR A 174 -9.52 2.24 -9.77
CA TYR A 174 -8.31 2.12 -8.94
C TYR A 174 -8.62 1.68 -7.51
N PRO A 175 -9.27 0.52 -7.30
CA PRO A 175 -9.65 0.07 -5.97
C PRO A 175 -8.44 -0.30 -5.10
N GLU A 176 -7.28 -0.58 -5.71
CA GLU A 176 -6.04 -0.92 -5.00
C GLU A 176 -5.34 0.28 -4.34
N HIS A 177 -5.66 1.51 -4.76
CA HIS A 177 -5.16 2.71 -4.08
C HIS A 177 -5.96 2.91 -2.80
N MET A 178 -5.29 2.79 -1.67
CA MET A 178 -5.87 2.87 -0.34
C MET A 178 -5.03 3.77 0.57
N ARG A 179 -5.71 4.40 1.52
CA ARG A 179 -5.11 5.12 2.62
C ARG A 179 -5.91 4.90 3.89
N TRP A 180 -5.24 4.98 5.02
CA TRP A 180 -5.86 4.78 6.32
C TRP A 180 -5.04 5.48 7.39
N GLN A 181 -5.60 5.53 8.59
CA GLN A 181 -4.92 6.08 9.76
C GLN A 181 -4.88 5.04 10.87
N LYS A 182 -3.77 5.02 11.61
CA LYS A 182 -3.66 4.24 12.84
C LYS A 182 -2.91 5.06 13.88
N GLU A 183 -3.55 5.33 15.01
CA GLU A 183 -2.99 6.12 16.11
C GLU A 183 -2.36 7.46 15.67
N GLY A 184 -3.03 8.16 14.74
CA GLY A 184 -2.57 9.45 14.21
C GLY A 184 -1.51 9.39 13.12
N VAL A 185 -1.01 8.19 12.76
CA VAL A 185 -0.10 7.98 11.64
C VAL A 185 -0.89 7.72 10.36
N TRP A 186 -0.58 8.45 9.30
CA TRP A 186 -1.16 8.23 7.99
C TRP A 186 -0.38 7.19 7.18
N PHE A 187 -1.13 6.29 6.56
CA PHE A 187 -0.61 5.33 5.59
C PHE A 187 -1.29 5.55 4.26
N VAL A 188 -0.49 5.55 3.20
CA VAL A 188 -0.96 5.71 1.82
C VAL A 188 -0.15 4.75 0.97
N ASN A 189 -0.83 3.93 0.16
CA ASN A 189 -0.16 3.11 -0.84
C ASN A 189 -0.18 3.80 -2.21
N LEU A 190 0.75 3.41 -3.08
CA LEU A 190 0.78 3.79 -4.48
C LEU A 190 1.07 2.54 -5.29
N HIS A 191 0.25 2.25 -6.31
CA HIS A 191 0.47 1.11 -7.19
C HIS A 191 1.47 1.51 -8.28
N ILE A 192 2.76 1.45 -7.93
CA ILE A 192 3.90 1.72 -8.81
C ILE A 192 4.76 0.47 -8.83
N VAL A 193 4.83 -0.18 -10.00
CA VAL A 193 5.42 -1.51 -10.12
C VAL A 193 6.81 -1.49 -10.74
N GLY A 194 7.52 -2.61 -10.60
CA GLY A 194 8.74 -2.90 -11.33
C GLY A 194 8.54 -2.94 -12.86
N SER A 195 9.53 -3.47 -13.58
CA SER A 195 9.47 -3.60 -15.04
C SER A 195 9.13 -2.28 -15.76
N HIS A 196 9.76 -1.19 -15.32
CA HIS A 196 9.55 0.18 -15.78
C HIS A 196 8.09 0.65 -15.63
N ASN A 197 7.47 0.38 -14.47
CA ASN A 197 6.06 0.69 -14.20
C ASN A 197 5.10 0.02 -15.21
N GLY A 198 5.47 -1.14 -15.75
CA GLY A 198 4.72 -1.85 -16.80
C GLY A 198 5.11 -1.49 -18.24
N LEU A 199 6.11 -0.61 -18.47
CA LEU A 199 6.56 -0.21 -19.82
C LEU A 199 7.60 -1.15 -20.44
N ARG A 200 8.02 -2.21 -19.74
CA ARG A 200 8.95 -3.18 -20.31
C ARG A 200 8.37 -3.78 -21.62
N PRO A 201 9.13 -3.78 -22.74
CA PRO A 201 8.63 -4.35 -23.99
C PRO A 201 8.36 -5.85 -23.88
N PHE A 202 7.27 -6.32 -24.49
CA PHE A 202 6.95 -7.74 -24.67
C PHE A 202 6.27 -7.97 -26.02
N ALA A 203 6.34 -9.21 -26.53
CA ALA A 203 5.99 -9.52 -27.93
C ALA A 203 4.54 -9.20 -28.30
N ALA A 204 3.59 -9.43 -27.38
CA ALA A 204 2.15 -9.24 -27.60
C ALA A 204 1.63 -7.89 -27.06
N ARG A 205 2.50 -6.91 -26.82
CA ARG A 205 2.12 -5.60 -26.26
C ARG A 205 1.16 -4.87 -27.19
N THR A 206 0.17 -4.21 -26.60
CA THR A 206 -0.87 -3.45 -27.28
C THR A 206 -0.92 -2.01 -26.77
N PRO A 207 -1.58 -1.08 -27.50
CA PRO A 207 -1.82 0.27 -27.00
C PRO A 207 -2.59 0.33 -25.68
N ALA A 208 -3.38 -0.70 -25.34
CA ALA A 208 -4.07 -0.77 -24.06
C ALA A 208 -3.10 -0.93 -22.88
N ASP A 209 -1.97 -1.62 -23.08
CA ASP A 209 -0.93 -1.75 -22.06
C ASP A 209 -0.19 -0.43 -21.83
N ASP A 210 -0.08 0.43 -22.85
CA ASP A 210 0.50 1.77 -22.71
C ASP A 210 -0.47 2.73 -22.02
N ALA A 211 -1.75 2.69 -22.42
CA ALA A 211 -2.81 3.49 -21.81
C ALA A 211 -3.00 3.16 -20.32
N GLU A 212 -2.94 1.87 -19.94
CA GLU A 212 -2.98 1.45 -18.54
C GLU A 212 -1.92 2.17 -17.71
N VAL A 213 -0.67 2.20 -18.19
CA VAL A 213 0.43 2.81 -17.44
C VAL A 213 0.23 4.32 -17.31
N GLU A 214 -0.17 4.99 -18.40
CA GLU A 214 -0.43 6.43 -18.38
C GLU A 214 -1.54 6.78 -17.39
N GLU A 215 -2.68 6.10 -17.48
CA GLU A 215 -3.85 6.35 -16.64
C GLU A 215 -3.59 6.01 -15.16
N ARG A 216 -2.96 4.86 -14.87
CA ARG A 216 -2.60 4.48 -13.49
C ARG A 216 -1.58 5.44 -12.89
N THR A 217 -0.61 5.91 -13.68
CA THR A 217 0.35 6.92 -13.21
C THR A 217 -0.34 8.24 -12.88
N ALA A 218 -1.27 8.70 -13.72
CA ALA A 218 -2.06 9.90 -13.46
C ALA A 218 -2.92 9.75 -12.20
N ALA A 219 -3.56 8.59 -12.01
CA ALA A 219 -4.35 8.28 -10.82
C ALA A 219 -3.49 8.24 -9.55
N ALA A 220 -2.31 7.62 -9.59
CA ALA A 220 -1.38 7.56 -8.45
C ALA A 220 -0.88 8.96 -8.06
N LEU A 221 -0.57 9.82 -9.03
CA LEU A 221 -0.16 11.21 -8.75
C LEU A 221 -1.30 12.03 -8.13
N ALA A 222 -2.53 11.85 -8.60
CA ALA A 222 -3.70 12.50 -8.01
C ALA A 222 -3.92 12.01 -6.57
N TRP A 223 -3.86 10.69 -6.34
CA TRP A 223 -4.02 10.07 -5.03
C TRP A 223 -2.98 10.56 -4.02
N MET A 224 -1.71 10.60 -4.43
CA MET A 224 -0.62 11.11 -3.61
C MET A 224 -0.87 12.57 -3.20
N ARG A 225 -1.20 13.44 -4.16
CA ARG A 225 -1.47 14.87 -3.88
C ARG A 225 -2.65 15.04 -2.93
N GLN A 226 -3.75 14.32 -3.19
CA GLN A 226 -4.93 14.35 -2.33
C GLN A 226 -4.61 13.91 -0.91
N SER A 227 -3.83 12.84 -0.76
CA SER A 227 -3.44 12.31 0.55
C SER A 227 -2.57 13.29 1.33
N PHE A 228 -1.62 13.98 0.69
CA PHE A 228 -0.84 15.04 1.35
C PHE A 228 -1.71 16.22 1.77
N MET A 229 -2.69 16.63 0.96
CA MET A 229 -3.60 17.71 1.33
C MET A 229 -4.43 17.34 2.56
N GLU A 230 -4.92 16.12 2.63
CA GLU A 230 -5.74 15.66 3.74
C GLU A 230 -4.93 15.42 5.02
N ALA A 231 -3.74 14.83 4.91
CA ALA A 231 -2.81 14.73 6.02
C ALA A 231 -2.47 16.13 6.57
N SER A 232 -2.21 17.11 5.68
CA SER A 232 -1.94 18.50 6.09
C SER A 232 -3.16 19.15 6.76
N ALA A 233 -4.37 18.92 6.23
CA ALA A 233 -5.61 19.45 6.82
C ALA A 233 -5.93 18.84 8.18
N ALA A 234 -5.50 17.59 8.41
CA ALA A 234 -5.64 16.87 9.67
C ALA A 234 -4.54 17.20 10.69
N ASP A 235 -3.58 18.07 10.35
CA ASP A 235 -2.36 18.34 11.15
C ASP A 235 -1.64 17.02 11.50
N ALA A 236 -1.57 16.12 10.51
CA ALA A 236 -1.01 14.79 10.68
C ALA A 236 0.48 14.89 11.07
N PRO A 237 0.88 14.30 12.20
CA PRO A 237 2.26 14.35 12.66
C PRO A 237 3.22 13.45 11.87
N GLY A 238 2.69 12.58 11.01
CA GLY A 238 3.42 11.62 10.17
C GLY A 238 2.51 10.95 9.15
#